data_AF-A0A5E4K703-F1
#
_entry.id   AF-A0A5E4K703-F1
#
_cell.length_a   1.000
_cell.length_b   1.000
_cell.length_c   1.000
_cell.angle_alpha   90.00
_cell.angle_beta   90.00
_cell.angle_gamma   90.00
#
_symmetry.space_group_name_H-M   'P 1'
#
loop_
_entity.id
_entity.type
_entity.pdbx_description
1 polymer ?
#
loop_
_entity_poly.entity_id
_entity_poly.type
_entity_poly.pdbx_seq_one_letter_code
_entity_poly.pdbx_strand_id
1 'polypeptide(L)'
;MEPSMFWIIVLISGISVATLICFVFFGSLLNRKFREELNIINLVYKWLIDAPPRSFDPSFLSNMMDEFLNRRNEFWMLYGQFILSLFVIVCVTILLLTGVISAEAGLPILSGIGGFAIGKGISGGRTSTYGKGIEEKR
;
A
#
# COMPACT_ATOMS: atom_id res chain seq x y z
N MET A 1 38.56 2.35 13.17
CA MET A 1 37.41 3.26 12.94
C MET A 1 37.60 4.44 13.86
N GLU A 2 37.57 5.67 13.34
CA GLU A 2 37.60 6.83 14.23
C GLU A 2 36.35 6.82 15.13
N PRO A 3 36.47 7.19 16.42
CA PRO A 3 35.34 7.21 17.34
C PRO A 3 34.17 8.08 16.83
N SER A 4 34.46 9.10 16.02
CA SER A 4 33.50 9.94 15.31
C SER A 4 32.59 9.13 14.34
N MET A 5 33.16 8.21 13.56
CA MET A 5 32.40 7.41 12.58
C MET A 5 31.44 6.41 13.25
N PHE A 6 31.85 5.83 14.37
CA PHE A 6 31.02 4.87 15.10
C PHE A 6 29.70 5.51 15.58
N TRP A 7 29.78 6.70 16.17
CA TRP A 7 28.59 7.44 16.62
C TRP A 7 27.67 7.84 15.48
N ILE A 8 28.22 8.20 14.31
CA ILE A 8 27.44 8.53 13.12
C ILE A 8 26.64 7.32 12.63
N ILE A 9 27.26 6.13 12.58
CA ILE A 9 26.57 4.89 12.17
C ILE A 9 25.45 4.54 13.14
N VAL A 10 25.70 4.60 14.45
CA VAL A 10 24.69 4.33 15.48
C VAL A 10 23.52 5.31 15.38
N LEU A 11 23.79 6.59 15.16
CA LEU A 11 22.77 7.62 15.04
C LEU A 11 21.90 7.40 13.78
N ILE A 12 22.53 7.12 12.63
CA ILE A 12 21.82 6.87 11.36
C ILE A 12 20.98 5.59 11.45
N SER A 13 21.52 4.53 12.06
CA SER A 13 20.77 3.28 12.33
C SER A 13 19.58 3.54 13.25
N GLY A 14 19.76 4.34 14.30
CA GLY A 14 18.69 4.73 15.21
C GLY A 14 17.56 5.49 14.51
N ILE A 15 17.89 6.51 13.71
CA ILE A 15 16.90 7.30 12.94
C ILE A 15 16.15 6.42 11.96
N SER A 16 16.86 5.50 11.30
CA SER A 16 16.30 4.55 10.35
C SER A 16 15.24 3.65 10.99
N VAL A 17 15.56 3.04 12.14
CA VAL A 17 14.62 2.20 12.89
C VAL A 17 13.45 3.03 13.42
N ALA A 18 13.71 4.22 13.96
CA ALA A 18 12.66 5.12 14.44
C ALA A 18 11.68 5.50 13.32
N THR A 19 12.19 5.75 12.11
CA THR A 19 11.37 6.07 10.94
C THR A 19 10.44 4.90 10.58
N LEU A 20 10.95 3.67 10.57
CA LEU A 20 10.13 2.48 10.32
C LEU A 20 9.05 2.28 11.38
N ILE A 21 9.39 2.48 12.66
CA ILE A 21 8.43 2.39 13.77
C ILE A 21 7.33 3.44 13.59
N CYS A 22 7.68 4.68 13.25
CA CYS A 22 6.71 5.74 12.97
C CYS A 22 5.76 5.36 11.82
N PHE A 23 6.29 4.76 10.73
CA PHE A 23 5.46 4.29 9.63
C PHE A 23 4.52 3.17 10.07
N VAL A 24 5.00 2.14 10.75
CA VAL A 24 4.16 1.03 11.25
C VAL A 24 3.07 1.55 12.20
N PHE A 25 3.43 2.49 13.08
CA PHE A 25 2.48 3.10 14.01
C PHE A 25 1.42 3.93 13.27
N PHE A 26 1.83 4.70 12.27
CA PHE A 26 0.92 5.47 11.42
C PHE A 26 -0.03 4.55 10.63
N GLY A 27 0.47 3.42 10.11
CA GLY A 27 -0.34 2.41 9.43
C GLY A 27 -1.38 1.77 10.37
N SER A 28 -1.00 1.47 11.60
CA SER A 28 -1.93 0.99 12.63
C SER A 28 -3.03 2.01 12.93
N LEU A 29 -2.68 3.30 13.00
CA LEU A 29 -3.62 4.39 13.23
C LEU A 29 -4.61 4.55 12.06
N LEU A 30 -4.11 4.48 10.82
CA LEU A 30 -4.95 4.44 9.61
C LEU A 30 -5.88 3.22 9.59
N ASN A 31 -5.36 2.04 9.93
CA ASN A 31 -6.18 0.82 9.98
C ASN A 31 -7.31 0.94 11.02
N ARG A 32 -7.06 1.60 12.14
CA ARG A 32 -8.09 1.84 13.16
C ARG A 32 -9.20 2.74 12.63
N LYS A 33 -8.87 3.84 11.93
CA LYS A 33 -9.86 4.71 11.29
C LYS A 33 -10.67 3.98 10.21
N PHE A 34 -10.01 3.19 9.35
CA PHE A 34 -10.71 2.37 8.36
C PHE A 34 -11.64 1.32 8.97
N ARG A 35 -11.28 0.79 10.15
CA ARG A 35 -12.13 -0.15 10.90
C ARG A 35 -13.38 0.52 11.46
N GLU A 36 -13.26 1.77 11.90
CA GLU A 36 -14.40 2.57 12.37
C GLU A 36 -15.37 2.89 11.21
N GLU A 37 -14.86 3.29 10.05
CA GLU A 37 -15.65 3.48 8.81
C GLU A 37 -16.42 2.21 8.41
N LEU A 38 -15.78 1.05 8.48
CA LEU A 38 -16.42 -0.25 8.21
C LEU A 38 -17.53 -0.60 9.21
N ASN A 39 -17.40 -0.18 10.47
CA ASN A 39 -18.45 -0.38 11.46
C ASN A 39 -19.68 0.49 11.15
N ILE A 40 -19.49 1.72 10.67
CA ILE A 40 -20.59 2.61 10.26
C ILE A 40 -21.31 2.01 9.06
N ILE A 41 -20.57 1.54 8.06
CA ILE A 41 -21.13 0.86 6.87
C ILE A 41 -21.92 -0.39 7.29
N ASN A 42 -21.38 -1.21 8.20
CA ASN A 42 -22.09 -2.38 8.72
C ASN A 42 -23.34 -2.01 9.55
N LEU A 43 -23.32 -0.88 10.26
CA LEU A 43 -24.48 -0.37 10.99
C LEU A 43 -25.58 0.08 10.02
N VAL A 44 -25.21 0.81 8.97
CA VAL A 44 -26.11 1.23 7.89
C VAL A 44 -26.66 0.02 7.15
N TYR A 45 -25.83 -1.00 6.87
CA TYR A 45 -26.25 -2.26 6.26
C TYR A 45 -27.32 -2.96 7.09
N LYS A 46 -27.08 -3.13 8.39
CA LYS A 46 -28.07 -3.76 9.29
C LYS A 46 -29.36 -2.94 9.37
N TRP A 47 -29.24 -1.63 9.51
CA TRP A 47 -30.40 -0.73 9.55
C TRP A 47 -31.23 -0.76 8.27
N LEU A 48 -30.58 -0.91 7.11
CA LEU A 48 -31.23 -0.94 5.81
C LEU A 48 -31.89 -2.29 5.50
N ILE A 49 -31.35 -3.40 6.00
CA ILE A 49 -31.95 -4.74 5.89
C ILE A 49 -33.16 -4.90 6.83
N ASP A 50 -33.12 -4.28 8.01
CA ASP A 50 -34.24 -4.30 8.95
C ASP A 50 -35.39 -3.34 8.53
N ALA A 51 -35.19 -2.50 7.52
CA ALA A 51 -36.22 -1.61 6.98
C ALA A 51 -37.16 -2.35 5.98
N PRO A 52 -38.47 -2.05 5.96
CA PRO A 52 -39.43 -2.75 5.10
C PRO A 52 -39.15 -2.55 3.60
N PRO A 53 -39.48 -3.53 2.74
CA PRO A 53 -38.97 -3.66 1.39
C PRO A 53 -39.61 -2.61 0.47
N ARG A 54 -38.94 -1.49 0.27
CA ARG A 54 -39.19 -0.58 -0.84
C ARG A 54 -37.98 -0.55 -1.75
N SER A 55 -38.04 -1.40 -2.79
CA SER A 55 -37.25 -1.30 -4.03
C SER A 55 -35.74 -1.10 -3.92
N PHE A 56 -35.11 -1.44 -2.79
CA PHE A 56 -33.67 -1.31 -2.66
C PHE A 56 -32.99 -2.47 -3.39
N ASP A 57 -32.27 -2.16 -4.45
CA ASP A 57 -31.55 -3.16 -5.24
C ASP A 57 -30.31 -3.63 -4.46
N PRO A 58 -30.25 -4.91 -4.02
CA PRO A 58 -29.12 -5.43 -3.26
C PRO A 58 -27.82 -5.39 -4.06
N SER A 59 -27.89 -5.37 -5.40
CA SER A 59 -26.72 -5.29 -6.27
C SER A 59 -26.00 -3.94 -6.17
N PHE A 60 -26.72 -2.86 -5.89
CA PHE A 60 -26.11 -1.54 -5.67
C PHE A 60 -25.18 -1.58 -4.45
N LEU A 61 -25.61 -2.24 -3.37
CA LEU A 61 -24.84 -2.31 -2.14
C LEU A 61 -23.61 -3.22 -2.27
N SER A 62 -23.75 -4.36 -2.96
CA SER A 62 -22.61 -5.24 -3.24
C SER A 62 -21.57 -4.53 -4.09
N ASN A 63 -22.01 -3.78 -5.12
CA ASN A 63 -21.10 -3.02 -5.98
C ASN A 63 -20.35 -1.93 -5.20
N MET A 64 -21.03 -1.20 -4.29
CA MET A 64 -20.35 -0.21 -3.43
C MET A 64 -19.36 -0.85 -2.46
N MET A 65 -19.68 -2.04 -1.92
CA MET A 65 -18.78 -2.77 -1.04
C MET A 65 -17.56 -3.31 -1.77
N ASP A 66 -17.74 -3.88 -2.96
CA ASP A 66 -16.65 -4.36 -3.78
C ASP A 66 -15.71 -3.20 -4.17
N GLU A 67 -16.27 -2.05 -4.54
CA GLU A 67 -15.46 -0.87 -4.87
C GLU A 67 -14.69 -0.33 -3.65
N PHE A 68 -15.32 -0.28 -2.46
CA PHE A 68 -14.64 0.13 -1.23
C PHE A 68 -13.51 -0.84 -0.85
N LEU A 69 -13.76 -2.14 -0.91
CA LEU A 69 -12.76 -3.17 -0.61
C LEU A 69 -11.59 -3.11 -1.61
N ASN A 70 -11.88 -2.87 -2.89
CA ASN A 70 -10.87 -2.75 -3.93
C ASN A 70 -9.97 -1.53 -3.72
N ARG A 71 -10.55 -0.33 -3.49
CA ARG A 71 -9.80 0.90 -3.19
C ARG A 71 -8.92 0.74 -1.94
N ARG A 72 -9.45 0.07 -0.91
CA ARG A 72 -8.69 -0.20 0.32
C ARG A 72 -7.51 -1.13 0.04
N ASN A 73 -7.72 -2.19 -0.75
CA ASN A 73 -6.66 -3.12 -1.12
C ASN A 73 -5.55 -2.43 -1.94
N GLU A 74 -5.94 -1.59 -2.89
CA GLU A 74 -5.03 -0.76 -3.67
C GLU A 74 -4.20 0.19 -2.78
N PHE A 75 -4.86 0.87 -1.84
CA PHE A 75 -4.18 1.73 -0.86
C PHE A 75 -3.15 0.95 -0.03
N TRP A 76 -3.53 -0.20 0.54
CA TRP A 76 -2.60 -1.02 1.32
C TRP A 76 -1.43 -1.56 0.49
N MET A 77 -1.67 -1.88 -0.78
CA MET A 77 -0.63 -2.32 -1.70
C MET A 77 0.39 -1.20 -1.96
N LEU A 78 -0.08 0.02 -2.25
CA LEU A 78 0.77 1.19 -2.46
C LEU A 78 1.53 1.56 -1.19
N TYR A 79 0.85 1.54 -0.05
CA TYR A 79 1.42 1.83 1.26
C TYR A 79 2.53 0.83 1.63
N GLY A 80 2.28 -0.47 1.45
CA GLY A 80 3.29 -1.51 1.69
C GLY A 80 4.49 -1.37 0.76
N GLN A 81 4.27 -1.04 -0.51
CA GLN A 81 5.34 -0.79 -1.48
C GLN A 81 6.18 0.44 -1.13
N PHE A 82 5.55 1.51 -0.63
CA PHE A 82 6.26 2.70 -0.18
C PHE A 82 7.16 2.40 1.02
N ILE A 83 6.62 1.72 2.04
CA ILE A 83 7.39 1.32 3.23
C ILE A 83 8.54 0.38 2.86
N LEU A 84 8.29 -0.62 2.02
CA LEU A 84 9.32 -1.56 1.59
C LEU A 84 10.44 -0.85 0.82
N SER A 85 10.09 0.05 -0.10
CA SER A 85 11.07 0.87 -0.83
C SER A 85 11.92 1.72 0.13
N LEU A 86 11.29 2.38 1.10
CA LEU A 86 11.98 3.19 2.10
C LEU A 86 12.95 2.34 2.94
N PHE A 87 12.50 1.15 3.36
CA PHE A 87 13.31 0.21 4.12
C PHE A 87 14.57 -0.22 3.35
N VAL A 88 14.42 -0.58 2.08
CA VAL A 88 15.56 -0.99 1.25
C VAL A 88 16.53 0.18 1.04
N ILE A 89 16.04 1.39 0.77
CA ILE A 89 16.88 2.60 0.64
C ILE A 89 17.73 2.79 1.89
N VAL A 90 17.10 2.76 3.07
CA VAL A 90 17.75 2.87 4.37
C VAL A 90 18.84 1.81 4.55
N CYS A 91 18.52 0.54 4.26
CA CYS A 91 19.49 -0.56 4.37
C CYS A 91 20.70 -0.34 3.42
N VAL A 92 20.46 0.06 2.17
CA VAL A 92 21.52 0.37 1.20
C VAL A 92 22.38 1.53 1.67
N THR A 93 21.77 2.61 2.19
CA THR A 93 22.51 3.76 2.70
C THR A 93 23.44 3.35 3.84
N ILE A 94 22.98 2.52 4.79
CA ILE A 94 23.82 2.02 5.89
C ILE A 94 24.95 1.11 5.36
N LEU A 95 24.64 0.23 4.41
CA LEU A 95 25.62 -0.69 3.81
C LEU A 95 26.71 0.05 3.01
N LEU A 96 26.35 1.13 2.33
CA LEU A 96 27.30 2.00 1.64
C LEU A 96 28.15 2.81 2.62
N LEU A 97 27.54 3.37 3.68
CA LEU A 97 28.26 4.13 4.71
C LEU A 97 29.25 3.28 5.51
N THR A 98 28.92 2.01 5.74
CA THR A 98 29.80 1.06 6.45
C THR A 98 30.92 0.52 5.56
N GLY A 99 30.94 0.85 4.26
CA GLY A 99 31.95 0.39 3.31
C GLY A 99 31.93 -1.13 3.08
N VAL A 100 30.88 -1.82 3.53
CA VAL A 100 30.73 -3.28 3.37
C VAL A 100 30.48 -3.63 1.90
N ILE A 101 29.90 -2.70 1.14
CA ILE A 101 29.51 -2.89 -0.26
C ILE A 101 30.12 -1.79 -1.13
N SER A 102 30.74 -2.18 -2.25
CA SER A 102 31.23 -1.26 -3.28
C SER A 102 30.08 -0.47 -3.92
N ALA A 103 30.30 0.79 -4.27
CA ALA A 103 29.28 1.69 -4.84
C ALA A 103 28.56 1.11 -6.08
N GLU A 104 29.20 0.18 -6.80
CA GLU A 104 28.64 -0.52 -7.96
C GLU A 104 27.44 -1.43 -7.62
N ALA A 105 27.36 -1.95 -6.40
CA ALA A 105 26.23 -2.77 -5.96
C ALA A 105 24.99 -1.94 -5.56
N GLY A 106 25.09 -0.61 -5.53
CA GLY A 106 23.91 0.26 -5.40
C GLY A 106 23.03 0.28 -6.67
N LEU A 107 23.62 0.06 -7.84
CA LEU A 107 22.96 0.12 -9.15
C LEU A 107 21.93 -1.02 -9.37
N PRO A 108 22.24 -2.30 -9.08
CA PRO A 108 21.28 -3.39 -9.14
C PRO A 108 20.11 -3.26 -8.15
N ILE A 109 20.34 -2.62 -7.00
CA ILE A 109 19.31 -2.44 -5.98
C ILE A 109 18.35 -1.33 -6.39
N LEU A 110 18.87 -0.20 -6.90
CA LEU A 110 18.05 0.87 -7.46
C LEU A 110 17.26 0.41 -8.68
N SER A 111 17.87 -0.40 -9.57
CA SER A 111 17.17 -0.97 -10.72
C SER A 111 16.11 -2.00 -10.30
N GLY A 112 16.35 -2.78 -9.25
CA GLY A 112 15.38 -3.70 -8.65
C GLY A 112 14.16 -2.98 -8.06
N ILE A 113 14.36 -1.90 -7.32
CA ILE A 113 13.25 -1.08 -6.78
C ILE A 113 12.48 -0.39 -7.92
N GLY A 114 13.18 0.18 -8.91
CA GLY A 114 12.57 0.78 -10.09
C GLY A 114 11.76 -0.23 -10.93
N GLY A 115 12.31 -1.43 -11.12
CA GLY A 115 11.63 -2.54 -11.79
C GLY A 115 10.40 -3.03 -11.03
N PHE A 116 10.47 -3.10 -9.69
CA PHE A 116 9.32 -3.43 -8.84
C PHE A 116 8.21 -2.37 -8.91
N ALA A 117 8.58 -1.08 -8.97
CA ALA A 117 7.62 0.01 -9.13
C ALA A 117 6.92 0.00 -10.51
N ILE A 118 7.66 -0.29 -11.58
CA ILE A 118 7.11 -0.36 -12.94
C ILE A 118 6.25 -1.62 -13.13
N GLY A 119 6.68 -2.78 -12.62
CA GLY A 119 5.96 -4.06 -12.78
C GLY A 119 4.54 -4.08 -12.20
N LYS A 120 4.24 -3.24 -11.20
CA LYS A 120 2.89 -3.12 -10.63
C LYS A 120 1.97 -2.18 -11.42
N GLY A 121 2.50 -1.15 -12.09
CA GLY A 121 1.69 -0.25 -12.94
C GLY A 121 1.03 -0.95 -14.13
N ILE A 122 1.57 -2.10 -14.54
CA ILE A 122 1.11 -2.89 -15.69
C ILE A 122 0.07 -3.97 -15.32
N SER A 123 -0.06 -4.32 -14.04
CA SER A 123 -0.96 -5.40 -13.58
C SER A 123 -2.36 -4.91 -13.17
N GLY A 124 -2.53 -3.61 -12.90
CA GLY A 124 -3.85 -3.00 -12.59
C GLY A 124 -4.69 -2.60 -13.81
N GLY A 125 -4.13 -2.64 -15.02
CA GLY A 125 -4.76 -2.12 -16.24
C GLY A 125 -5.64 -3.10 -17.05
N ARG A 126 -5.94 -4.30 -16.53
CA ARG A 126 -6.66 -5.34 -17.31
C ARG A 126 -7.97 -5.81 -16.68
N THR A 127 -8.84 -4.88 -16.27
CA THR A 127 -10.26 -5.25 -16.09
C THR A 127 -11.20 -4.06 -16.37
N SER A 128 -11.41 -3.73 -17.64
CA SER A 128 -12.63 -3.03 -18.10
C SER A 128 -12.93 -3.40 -19.55
N THR A 129 -13.05 -4.70 -19.81
CA THR A 129 -13.75 -5.21 -20.99
C THR A 129 -15.06 -5.81 -20.49
N TYR A 130 -16.06 -4.96 -20.28
CA TYR A 130 -17.44 -5.39 -20.13
C TYR A 130 -18.32 -4.65 -21.13
N GLY A 131 -18.81 -5.40 -22.12
CA GLY A 131 -20.11 -5.18 -22.73
C GLY A 131 -20.30 -3.96 -23.63
N LYS A 132 -19.89 -4.06 -24.90
CA LYS A 132 -20.62 -3.39 -26.00
C LYS A 132 -20.63 -4.27 -27.25
N GLY A 133 -21.31 -5.40 -27.12
CA GLY A 133 -21.72 -6.27 -28.22
C GLY A 133 -23.24 -6.41 -28.18
N ILE A 134 -23.96 -5.33 -28.46
CA ILE A 134 -25.40 -5.35 -28.73
C ILE A 134 -25.58 -4.62 -30.06
N GLU A 135 -26.43 -5.23 -30.90
CA GLU A 135 -26.88 -4.85 -32.24
C GLU A 135 -26.01 -5.25 -33.43
N GLU A 136 -26.16 -6.51 -33.85
CA GLU A 136 -26.33 -6.81 -35.28
C GLU A 136 -27.18 -8.08 -35.47
N LYS A 137 -28.51 -7.93 -35.37
CA LYS A 137 -29.48 -8.81 -36.04
C LYS A 137 -30.81 -8.07 -36.22
N ARG A 138 -30.96 -7.41 -37.37
CA ARG A 138 -32.23 -7.29 -38.09
C ARG A 138 -31.96 -7.16 -39.57
#